data_AF-A0A945QLE7-F1
#
_entry.id   AF-A0A945QLE7-F1
#
_cell.length_a   1.000
_cell.length_b   1.000
_cell.length_c   1.000
_cell.angle_alpha   90.00
_cell.angle_beta   90.00
_cell.angle_gamma   90.00
#
_symmetry.space_group_name_H-M   'P 1'
#
loop_
_entity.id
_entity.type
_entity.pdbx_description
1 polymer ?
#
loop_
_entity_poly.entity_id
_entity_poly.type
_entity_poly.pdbx_seq_one_letter_code
_entity_poly.pdbx_strand_id
1 'polypeptide(L)'
;TGVDMDHETVADYEAALADGARAGAAMVCANPDLVVVRGTALVVCAGSLARRYEALGGAVFYHGKPHAPVYRTCLAMMGIADRARIVACGDALRTDLAGARAAGIDAVLLPGGIHGEELGIAHGERPDPAALAALCQRGGERPVAAIPAFVW
;
A
#
# COMPACT_ATOMS: atom_id res chain seq x y z
N THR A 1 -7.51 6.07 6.02
CA THR A 1 -6.75 6.75 7.09
C THR A 1 -5.64 7.54 6.43
N GLY A 2 -5.48 8.79 6.81
CA GLY A 2 -4.62 9.74 6.11
C GLY A 2 -5.05 11.15 6.44
N VAL A 3 -5.10 11.99 5.41
CA VAL A 3 -5.57 13.37 5.49
C VAL A 3 -7.08 13.44 5.71
N ASP A 4 -7.55 14.59 6.20
CA ASP A 4 -8.97 14.81 6.50
C ASP A 4 -9.76 15.11 5.23
N MET A 5 -9.13 15.83 4.28
CA MET A 5 -9.71 16.22 3.01
C MET A 5 -8.85 15.75 1.83
N ASP A 6 -9.49 15.30 0.75
CA ASP A 6 -8.81 14.66 -0.39
C ASP A 6 -7.82 15.57 -1.16
N HIS A 7 -7.89 16.89 -0.97
CA HIS A 7 -6.99 17.86 -1.61
C HIS A 7 -5.77 18.23 -0.76
N GLU A 8 -5.74 17.81 0.51
CA GLU A 8 -4.62 18.09 1.40
C GLU A 8 -3.39 17.29 0.97
N THR A 9 -2.24 17.88 1.25
CA THR A 9 -0.92 17.37 0.93
C THR A 9 -0.11 17.20 2.20
N VAL A 10 1.07 16.57 2.08
CA VAL A 10 2.01 16.51 3.21
C VAL A 10 2.40 17.89 3.72
N ALA A 11 2.46 18.90 2.83
CA ALA A 11 2.88 20.26 3.18
C ALA A 11 1.92 20.93 4.15
N ASP A 12 0.62 20.62 4.06
CA ASP A 12 -0.42 21.17 4.95
C ASP A 12 -0.22 20.72 6.41
N TYR A 13 0.48 19.60 6.62
CA TYR A 13 0.79 19.04 7.94
C TYR A 13 2.22 19.34 8.41
N GLU A 14 3.04 20.03 7.62
CA GLU A 14 4.47 20.19 7.87
C GLU A 14 4.77 20.79 9.25
N ALA A 15 4.03 21.82 9.66
CA ALA A 15 4.20 22.45 10.97
C ALA A 15 3.94 21.46 12.12
N ALA A 16 2.83 20.72 12.05
CA ALA A 16 2.47 19.74 13.07
C ALA A 16 3.48 18.58 13.13
N LEU A 17 3.95 18.10 11.97
CA LEU A 17 4.96 17.05 11.88
C LEU A 17 6.30 17.51 12.47
N ALA A 18 6.75 18.72 12.14
CA ALA A 18 7.98 19.29 12.68
C ALA A 18 7.90 19.50 14.21
N ASP A 19 6.76 19.94 14.71
CA ASP A 19 6.54 20.13 16.14
C ASP A 19 6.56 18.81 16.91
N GLY A 20 5.90 17.78 16.39
CA GLY A 20 5.95 16.44 16.99
C GLY A 20 7.38 15.87 17.00
N ALA A 21 8.10 15.99 15.88
CA ALA A 21 9.46 15.47 15.76
C ALA A 21 10.42 16.18 16.74
N ARG A 22 10.31 17.52 16.86
CA ARG A 22 11.12 18.31 17.80
C ARG A 22 10.81 17.98 19.25
N ALA A 23 9.56 17.64 19.55
CA ALA A 23 9.14 17.20 20.88
C ALA A 23 9.57 15.75 21.20
N GLY A 24 10.15 15.02 20.23
CA GLY A 24 10.52 13.62 20.40
C GLY A 24 9.31 12.68 20.50
N ALA A 25 8.13 13.10 20.01
CA ALA A 25 6.95 12.27 20.05
C ALA A 25 7.09 11.07 19.11
N ALA A 26 6.66 9.90 19.54
CA ALA A 26 6.54 8.74 18.67
C ALA A 26 5.26 8.85 17.83
N MET A 27 5.36 8.60 16.52
CA MET A 27 4.20 8.50 15.63
C MET A 27 3.81 7.04 15.41
N VAL A 28 2.52 6.75 15.49
CA VAL A 28 1.96 5.47 15.05
C VAL A 28 1.35 5.64 13.67
N CYS A 29 1.92 4.96 12.67
CA CYS A 29 1.39 4.92 11.31
C CYS A 29 0.47 3.71 11.16
N ALA A 30 -0.84 3.90 11.27
CA ALA A 30 -1.84 2.83 11.18
C ALA A 30 -2.17 2.38 9.73
N ASN A 31 -1.68 3.11 8.73
CA ASN A 31 -1.80 2.76 7.31
C ASN A 31 -0.53 3.18 6.56
N PRO A 32 0.37 2.25 6.22
CA PRO A 32 1.63 2.56 5.57
C PRO A 32 1.52 2.91 4.09
N ASP A 33 0.32 2.80 3.50
CA ASP A 33 0.10 3.23 2.11
C ASP A 33 0.43 4.72 1.97
N LEU A 34 1.08 5.08 0.87
CA LEU A 34 1.52 6.45 0.61
C LEU A 34 0.44 7.28 -0.06
N VAL A 35 -0.28 6.65 -0.97
CA VAL A 35 -1.37 7.22 -1.75
C VAL A 35 -2.45 6.18 -1.91
N VAL A 36 -3.66 6.64 -2.19
CA VAL A 36 -4.81 5.80 -2.54
C VAL A 36 -5.54 6.45 -3.72
N VAL A 37 -6.14 5.62 -4.58
CA VAL A 37 -7.03 6.09 -5.64
C VAL A 37 -8.39 6.42 -5.02
N ARG A 38 -8.84 7.68 -5.13
CA ARG A 38 -10.20 8.11 -4.78
C ARG A 38 -10.85 8.78 -5.99
N GLY A 39 -11.89 8.15 -6.53
CA GLY A 39 -12.46 8.57 -7.81
C GLY A 39 -11.40 8.50 -8.91
N THR A 40 -11.04 9.65 -9.47
CA THR A 40 -10.02 9.76 -10.53
C THR A 40 -8.69 10.35 -10.03
N ALA A 41 -8.54 10.60 -8.73
CA ALA A 41 -7.37 11.26 -8.17
C ALA A 41 -6.57 10.35 -7.23
N LEU A 42 -5.25 10.56 -7.19
CA LEU A 42 -4.37 10.02 -6.17
C LEU A 42 -4.37 10.95 -4.96
N VAL A 43 -4.73 10.42 -3.80
CA VAL A 43 -4.81 11.16 -2.54
C VAL A 43 -3.77 10.62 -1.57
N VAL A 44 -3.05 11.51 -0.89
CA VAL A 44 -2.03 11.10 0.09
C VAL A 44 -2.64 10.36 1.29
N CYS A 45 -1.93 9.37 1.78
CA CYS A 45 -2.32 8.56 2.93
C CYS A 45 -1.37 8.77 4.12
N ALA A 46 -1.72 8.17 5.26
CA ALA A 46 -0.94 8.28 6.50
C ALA A 46 0.53 7.85 6.34
N GLY A 47 0.84 6.94 5.41
CA GLY A 47 2.22 6.54 5.12
C GLY A 47 3.07 7.67 4.55
N SER A 48 2.48 8.61 3.79
CA SER A 48 3.20 9.78 3.28
C SER A 48 3.55 10.77 4.40
N LEU A 49 2.63 11.00 5.33
CA LEU A 49 2.88 11.82 6.52
C LEU A 49 3.94 11.17 7.42
N ALA A 50 3.84 9.85 7.63
CA ALA A 50 4.80 9.07 8.40
C ALA A 50 6.21 9.14 7.80
N ARG A 51 6.35 8.94 6.48
CA ARG A 51 7.64 9.09 5.80
C ARG A 51 8.22 10.49 5.99
N ARG A 52 7.38 11.53 5.91
CA ARG A 52 7.84 12.90 6.17
C ARG A 52 8.31 13.06 7.61
N TYR A 53 7.59 12.50 8.57
CA TYR A 53 7.96 12.52 9.98
C TYR A 53 9.33 11.85 10.23
N GLU A 54 9.60 10.71 9.61
CA GLU A 54 10.93 10.06 9.65
C GLU A 54 12.02 10.96 9.07
N ALA A 55 11.75 11.62 7.93
CA ALA A 55 12.69 12.54 7.30
C ALA A 55 13.00 13.77 8.17
N LEU A 56 12.12 14.11 9.11
CA LEU A 56 12.33 15.15 10.13
C LEU A 56 13.07 14.62 11.37
N GLY A 57 13.47 13.34 11.38
CA GLY A 57 14.14 12.68 12.51
C GLY A 57 13.20 12.10 13.56
N GLY A 58 11.89 12.11 13.33
CA GLY A 58 10.90 11.52 14.22
C GLY A 58 10.88 9.99 14.16
N ALA A 59 10.54 9.35 15.27
CA ALA A 59 10.38 7.89 15.33
C ALA A 59 8.97 7.47 14.89
N VAL A 60 8.88 6.51 13.97
CA VAL A 60 7.61 5.95 13.48
C VAL A 60 7.49 4.46 13.78
N PHE A 61 6.33 4.07 14.30
CA PHE A 61 5.92 2.68 14.47
C PHE A 61 4.82 2.35 13.47
N TYR A 62 5.13 1.47 12.53
CA TYR A 62 4.20 1.09 11.47
C TYR A 62 3.32 -0.10 11.85
N HIS A 63 2.02 0.08 11.60
CA HIS A 63 1.01 -0.95 11.64
C HIS A 63 0.26 -0.97 10.31
N GLY A 64 0.19 -2.14 9.67
CA GLY A 64 -0.43 -2.33 8.36
C GLY A 64 0.51 -3.05 7.40
N LYS A 65 0.13 -3.14 6.12
CA LYS A 65 0.92 -3.82 5.09
C LYS A 65 2.19 -3.00 4.77
N PRO A 66 3.36 -3.62 4.54
CA PRO A 66 3.61 -5.06 4.41
C PRO A 66 4.00 -5.74 5.74
N HIS A 67 3.81 -5.08 6.89
CA HIS A 67 4.34 -5.58 8.16
C HIS A 67 3.58 -6.82 8.65
N ALA A 68 4.34 -7.78 9.21
CA ALA A 68 3.82 -9.07 9.67
C ALA A 68 2.59 -9.00 10.61
N PRO A 69 2.42 -8.02 11.53
CA PRO A 69 1.29 -8.01 12.44
C PRO A 69 -0.09 -8.05 11.76
N VAL A 70 -0.30 -7.31 10.66
CA VAL A 70 -1.62 -7.30 10.00
C VAL A 70 -1.94 -8.66 9.38
N TYR A 71 -0.96 -9.27 8.70
CA TYR A 71 -1.15 -10.59 8.10
C TYR A 71 -1.34 -11.68 9.15
N ARG A 72 -0.59 -11.66 10.26
CA ARG A 72 -0.80 -12.62 11.36
C ARG A 72 -2.23 -12.57 11.89
N THR A 73 -2.78 -11.38 12.09
CA THR A 73 -4.16 -11.20 12.53
C THR A 73 -5.16 -11.75 11.51
N CYS A 74 -5.04 -11.36 10.23
CA CYS A 74 -5.94 -11.84 9.18
C CYS A 74 -5.88 -13.37 9.01
N LEU A 75 -4.68 -13.94 9.01
CA LEU A 75 -4.46 -15.38 8.88
C LEU A 75 -5.04 -16.16 10.07
N ALA A 76 -4.91 -15.64 11.28
CA ALA A 76 -5.50 -16.24 12.48
C ALA A 76 -7.04 -16.19 12.42
N MET A 77 -7.62 -15.06 11.99
CA MET A 77 -9.07 -14.89 11.84
C MET A 77 -9.66 -15.83 10.80
N MET A 78 -8.97 -16.07 9.68
CA MET A 78 -9.43 -17.00 8.65
C MET A 78 -9.42 -18.46 9.11
N GLY A 79 -8.53 -18.83 10.03
CA GLY A 79 -8.42 -20.21 10.52
C GLY A 79 -8.02 -21.24 9.46
N ILE A 80 -7.52 -20.79 8.30
CA ILE A 80 -7.07 -21.66 7.20
C ILE A 80 -5.60 -22.03 7.44
N ALA A 81 -5.35 -23.31 7.72
CA ALA A 81 -4.01 -23.83 7.99
C ALA A 81 -3.13 -23.83 6.73
N ASP A 82 -3.69 -24.21 5.59
CA ASP A 82 -2.97 -24.28 4.33
C ASP A 82 -2.87 -22.90 3.67
N ARG A 83 -1.65 -22.35 3.65
CA ARG A 83 -1.36 -21.04 3.06
C ARG A 83 -1.58 -20.99 1.56
N ALA A 84 -1.50 -22.12 0.85
CA ALA A 84 -1.77 -22.20 -0.59
C ALA A 84 -3.25 -21.97 -0.94
N ARG A 85 -4.14 -21.99 0.06
CA ARG A 85 -5.57 -21.69 -0.12
C ARG A 85 -5.92 -20.22 0.14
N ILE A 86 -4.92 -19.37 0.35
CA ILE A 86 -5.09 -17.98 0.73
C ILE A 86 -4.39 -17.12 -0.32
N VAL A 87 -5.11 -16.13 -0.82
CA VAL A 87 -4.58 -15.15 -1.77
C VAL A 87 -4.83 -13.75 -1.24
N ALA A 88 -3.79 -12.92 -1.23
CA ALA A 88 -3.92 -11.49 -1.03
C ALA A 88 -4.19 -10.82 -2.37
N CYS A 89 -5.13 -9.88 -2.40
CA CYS A 89 -5.41 -9.13 -3.61
C CYS A 89 -5.25 -7.65 -3.33
N GLY A 90 -4.53 -6.96 -4.20
CA GLY A 90 -4.31 -5.52 -4.04
C GLY A 90 -3.60 -4.92 -5.23
N ASP A 91 -3.48 -3.61 -5.21
CA ASP A 91 -2.96 -2.81 -6.31
C ASP A 91 -1.54 -2.31 -6.07
N ALA A 92 -1.01 -2.43 -4.85
CA ALA A 92 0.28 -1.87 -4.50
C ALA A 92 1.37 -2.95 -4.36
N LEU A 93 2.44 -2.83 -5.17
CA LEU A 93 3.59 -3.74 -5.09
C LEU A 93 4.26 -3.72 -3.69
N ARG A 94 4.49 -2.51 -3.16
CA ARG A 94 5.26 -2.30 -1.92
C ARG A 94 4.53 -2.68 -0.64
N THR A 95 3.21 -2.79 -0.67
CA THR A 95 2.40 -3.09 0.52
C THR A 95 1.68 -4.41 0.35
N ASP A 96 0.78 -4.54 -0.63
CA ASP A 96 -0.02 -5.77 -0.83
C ASP A 96 0.83 -6.98 -1.20
N LEU A 97 1.58 -6.89 -2.29
CA LEU A 97 2.36 -8.03 -2.80
C LEU A 97 3.55 -8.32 -1.89
N ALA A 98 4.28 -7.28 -1.48
CA ALA A 98 5.39 -7.43 -0.54
C ALA A 98 4.94 -8.09 0.78
N GLY A 99 3.76 -7.70 1.28
CA GLY A 99 3.18 -8.27 2.49
C GLY A 99 2.71 -9.71 2.30
N ALA A 100 2.07 -10.01 1.16
CA ALA A 100 1.66 -11.36 0.81
C ALA A 100 2.85 -12.34 0.72
N ARG A 101 3.92 -11.92 0.04
CA ARG A 101 5.18 -12.66 -0.05
C ARG A 101 5.77 -12.90 1.35
N ALA A 102 5.85 -11.86 2.18
CA ALA A 102 6.38 -11.97 3.54
C ALA A 102 5.52 -12.88 4.44
N ALA A 103 4.21 -12.95 4.18
CA ALA A 103 3.27 -13.84 4.85
C ALA A 103 3.24 -15.27 4.28
N GLY A 104 3.95 -15.53 3.17
CA GLY A 104 4.00 -16.84 2.52
C GLY A 104 2.68 -17.26 1.88
N ILE A 105 1.91 -16.30 1.35
CA ILE A 105 0.65 -16.53 0.63
C ILE A 105 0.75 -15.99 -0.80
N ASP A 106 -0.12 -16.48 -1.68
CA ASP A 106 -0.19 -16.00 -3.05
C ASP A 106 -0.72 -14.56 -3.12
N ALA A 107 -0.41 -13.87 -4.22
CA ALA A 107 -0.85 -12.51 -4.45
C ALA A 107 -1.44 -12.32 -5.86
N VAL A 108 -2.56 -11.61 -5.95
CA VAL A 108 -3.15 -11.16 -7.21
C VAL A 108 -3.06 -9.65 -7.29
N LEU A 109 -2.50 -9.15 -8.40
CA LEU A 109 -2.31 -7.72 -8.64
C LEU A 109 -3.53 -7.12 -9.34
N LEU A 110 -3.97 -5.95 -8.87
CA LEU A 110 -4.96 -5.10 -9.53
C LEU A 110 -4.24 -3.89 -10.15
N PRO A 111 -3.77 -3.98 -11.41
CA PRO A 111 -2.83 -3.01 -11.97
C PRO A 111 -3.46 -1.64 -12.26
N GLY A 112 -4.79 -1.58 -12.44
CA GLY A 112 -5.54 -0.33 -12.66
C GLY A 112 -5.79 0.51 -11.40
N GLY A 113 -5.17 0.16 -10.26
CA GLY A 113 -5.15 0.98 -9.04
C GLY A 113 -4.02 2.00 -9.07
N ILE A 114 -3.17 2.06 -8.02
CA ILE A 114 -2.09 3.06 -7.92
C ILE A 114 -1.06 3.04 -9.07
N HIS A 115 -0.98 1.95 -9.85
CA HIS A 115 -0.11 1.82 -11.01
C HIS A 115 -0.80 2.11 -12.35
N GLY A 116 -2.08 2.52 -12.34
CA GLY A 116 -2.86 2.73 -13.57
C GLY A 116 -2.24 3.77 -14.50
N GLU A 117 -1.84 4.93 -13.96
CA GLU A 117 -1.17 5.99 -14.74
C GLU A 117 0.17 5.53 -15.34
N GLU A 118 0.99 4.84 -14.55
CA GLU A 118 2.28 4.29 -14.99
C GLU A 118 2.12 3.26 -16.12
N LEU A 119 1.03 2.50 -16.08
CA LEU A 119 0.71 1.48 -17.09
C LEU A 119 -0.16 2.01 -18.23
N GLY A 120 -0.58 3.28 -18.18
CA GLY A 120 -1.47 3.88 -19.17
C GLY A 120 -2.86 3.22 -19.24
N ILE A 121 -3.38 2.73 -18.11
CA ILE A 121 -4.68 2.04 -18.04
C ILE A 121 -5.57 2.60 -16.93
N ALA A 122 -6.88 2.53 -17.14
CA ALA A 122 -7.88 2.81 -16.13
C ALA A 122 -8.27 1.56 -15.32
N HIS A 123 -9.01 1.77 -14.23
CA HIS A 123 -9.63 0.69 -13.48
C HIS A 123 -10.54 -0.16 -14.38
N GLY A 124 -10.41 -1.49 -14.36
CA GLY A 124 -11.15 -2.40 -15.23
C GLY A 124 -10.51 -2.66 -16.59
N GLU A 125 -9.42 -1.96 -16.95
CA GLU A 125 -8.68 -2.21 -18.18
C GLU A 125 -7.53 -3.21 -17.96
N ARG A 126 -7.13 -3.86 -19.05
CA ARG A 126 -6.01 -4.82 -19.04
C ARG A 126 -4.72 -4.10 -19.42
N PRO A 127 -3.64 -4.24 -18.65
CA PRO A 127 -2.35 -3.67 -19.02
C PRO A 127 -1.73 -4.42 -20.21
N ASP A 128 -0.81 -3.75 -20.89
CA ASP A 128 0.14 -4.44 -21.76
C ASP A 128 0.95 -5.47 -20.94
N PRO A 129 1.02 -6.75 -21.36
CA PRO A 129 1.71 -7.79 -20.60
C PRO A 129 3.20 -7.51 -20.36
N ALA A 130 3.90 -6.88 -21.30
CA ALA A 130 5.32 -6.59 -21.16
C ALA A 130 5.56 -5.44 -20.17
N ALA A 131 4.74 -4.39 -20.24
CA ALA A 131 4.76 -3.29 -19.27
C ALA A 131 4.47 -3.79 -17.84
N LEU A 132 3.44 -4.64 -17.68
CA LEU A 132 3.11 -5.25 -16.39
C LEU A 132 4.26 -6.11 -15.85
N ALA A 133 4.88 -6.92 -16.70
CA ALA A 133 6.02 -7.76 -16.30
C ALA A 133 7.21 -6.89 -15.85
N ALA A 134 7.51 -5.80 -16.57
CA ALA A 134 8.58 -4.87 -16.21
C ALA A 134 8.31 -4.16 -14.88
N LEU A 135 7.05 -3.75 -14.62
CA LEU A 135 6.62 -3.18 -13.35
C LEU A 135 6.86 -4.15 -12.18
N CYS A 136 6.38 -5.39 -12.30
CA CYS A 136 6.56 -6.42 -11.27
C CYS A 136 8.05 -6.74 -11.03
N GLN A 137 8.85 -6.84 -12.10
CA GLN A 137 10.30 -7.07 -11.99
C GLN A 137 11.01 -5.94 -11.25
N ARG A 138 10.71 -4.68 -11.58
CA ARG A 138 11.24 -3.50 -10.86
C ARG A 138 10.83 -3.49 -9.39
N GLY A 139 9.62 -3.95 -9.08
CA GLY A 139 9.13 -4.10 -7.71
C GLY A 139 9.72 -5.28 -6.95
N GLY A 140 10.38 -6.22 -7.62
CA GLY A 140 10.82 -7.48 -7.01
C GLY A 140 9.65 -8.40 -6.61
N GLU A 141 8.49 -8.23 -7.23
CA GLU A 141 7.28 -8.98 -6.91
C GLU A 141 6.86 -9.93 -8.04
N ARG A 142 6.18 -11.02 -7.68
CA ARG A 142 5.73 -12.06 -8.62
C ARG A 142 4.30 -12.49 -8.28
N PRO A 143 3.27 -11.71 -8.65
CA PRO A 143 1.90 -12.10 -8.43
C PRO A 143 1.55 -13.35 -9.25
N VAL A 144 0.67 -14.20 -8.73
CA VAL A 144 0.21 -15.42 -9.43
C VAL A 144 -0.76 -15.11 -10.56
N ALA A 145 -1.44 -13.97 -10.49
CA ALA A 145 -2.26 -13.42 -11.57
C ALA A 145 -2.37 -11.90 -11.45
N ALA A 146 -2.81 -11.26 -12.52
CA ALA A 146 -3.30 -9.88 -12.48
C ALA A 146 -4.73 -9.84 -13.03
N ILE A 147 -5.62 -9.14 -12.32
CA ILE A 147 -7.02 -8.99 -12.73
C ILE A 147 -7.37 -7.50 -12.89
N PRO A 148 -8.16 -7.12 -13.89
CA PRO A 148 -8.46 -5.72 -14.17
C PRO A 148 -9.34 -5.07 -13.09
N ALA A 149 -10.25 -5.84 -12.48
CA ALA A 149 -11.14 -5.41 -11.42
C ALA A 149 -11.75 -6.63 -10.69
N PHE A 150 -12.32 -6.39 -9.51
CA PHE A 150 -13.26 -7.32 -8.89
C PHE A 150 -14.65 -7.10 -9.46
N VAL A 151 -15.22 -8.13 -10.06
CA VAL A 151 -16.60 -8.14 -10.56
C VAL A 151 -17.38 -9.22 -9.81
N TRP A 152 -18.60 -8.90 -9.39
CA TRP A 152 -19.52 -9.79 -8.69
C TRP A 152 -20.74 -10.07 -9.55
#